data_AF-A0A7K4D479-F1
#
_entry.id   AF-A0A7K4D479-F1
#
_cell.length_a   1.000
_cell.length_b   1.000
_cell.length_c   1.000
_cell.angle_alpha   90.00
_cell.angle_beta   90.00
_cell.angle_gamma   90.00
#
_symmetry.space_group_name_H-M   'P 1'
#
loop_
_entity.id
_entity.type
_entity.pdbx_description
1 polymer ?
#
loop_
_entity_poly.entity_id
_entity_poly.type
_entity_poly.pdbx_seq_one_letter_code
_entity_poly.pdbx_strand_id
1 'polypeptide(L)'
;MDAYSLFIVFLVVYIAALAGIGLYFSRRQRSVTDFWLAGRELGPVTIGFSAASAWITASALLLATGLFLLIGVGSIWIWVFPNIAGLIIIAAISGRIKNIPALTQPELMEIRYDPIIRAPVAVAVTIMMILFSVTDFIGFKLVLGTFFGIEPFFAVAIMAASVAFYVSVGGFRAVVWTDLLQYILLAGLAVYVAALSLGLTAQKGVSLMAASTSLGSDWWNLFVMGGLMGALVFQLALLPGWVAEQDPWQKIWAARDERSAKRGLLLGAGLLALVYFCCLVTAIGLSVLYPRPAGETDAEMLYLKILSDNVSPTLLALLTIGFAAASMSCTDTFATSGASCISRDLIQRHLRPTATMKEMLVVNRVLVIFMVAVSAFIALNVNSIMDAVIIATVIGTTSYFFPIIGGLYWKRATKWGALAALVVGGGTQILLIAYELFWLKHPLDGISPLLTEHGVLVGLTLSALFFVGVSLATKPAEDIRLAPFFSDVAERVFGGGIPPVDKKSSRYQDIIAHIESKISGKRAHLNLIVDLAPVRADGAAMPEELKWEPFVKKLKEMHTLWFTPTGSHIVYRLSQADMLACVKMVRGDENQIWLSAEPRSEQCERQKDELFLAYEEIEDALLEFGMTASVRT
;
A
#
# COMPACT_ATOMS: atom_id res chain seq x y z
N MET A 1 5.46 -3.13 41.47
CA MET A 1 4.84 -3.72 40.27
C MET A 1 5.93 -4.46 39.54
N ASP A 2 5.68 -5.70 39.12
CA ASP A 2 6.61 -6.45 38.28
C ASP A 2 6.67 -5.85 36.86
N ALA A 3 7.66 -6.27 36.06
CA ALA A 3 7.89 -5.75 34.72
C ALA A 3 6.65 -5.91 33.82
N TYR A 4 5.96 -7.05 33.96
CA TYR A 4 4.76 -7.34 33.19
C TYR A 4 3.60 -6.40 33.53
N SER A 5 3.28 -6.18 34.81
CA SER A 5 2.21 -5.24 35.18
C SER A 5 2.52 -3.82 34.73
N LEU A 6 3.80 -3.40 34.80
CA LEU A 6 4.23 -2.10 34.26
C LEU A 6 4.03 -2.02 32.75
N PHE A 7 4.41 -3.08 32.03
CA PHE A 7 4.20 -3.16 30.59
C PHE A 7 2.72 -3.04 30.23
N ILE A 8 1.81 -3.74 30.92
CA ILE A 8 0.37 -3.63 30.67
C ILE A 8 -0.13 -2.21 30.92
N VAL A 9 0.32 -1.54 31.98
CA VAL A 9 -0.05 -0.14 32.23
C VAL A 9 0.43 0.77 31.09
N PHE A 10 1.69 0.64 30.69
CA PHE A 10 2.23 1.43 29.59
C PHE A 10 1.53 1.11 28.26
N LEU A 11 1.17 -0.15 28.03
CA LEU A 11 0.44 -0.60 26.85
C LEU A 11 -0.96 0.02 26.81
N VAL A 12 -1.68 0.02 27.94
CA VAL A 12 -3.01 0.66 28.03
C VAL A 12 -2.91 2.17 27.76
N VAL A 13 -1.92 2.85 28.34
CA VAL A 13 -1.69 4.29 28.09
C VAL A 13 -1.36 4.54 26.62
N TYR A 14 -0.51 3.70 26.03
CA TYR A 14 -0.13 3.75 24.63
C TYR A 14 -1.34 3.55 23.70
N ILE A 15 -2.13 2.50 23.90
CA ILE A 15 -3.35 2.22 23.12
C ILE A 15 -4.36 3.35 23.30
N ALA A 16 -4.52 3.89 24.51
CA ALA A 16 -5.42 5.02 24.75
C ALA A 16 -4.97 6.27 23.99
N ALA A 17 -3.66 6.53 23.89
CA ALA A 17 -3.12 7.62 23.08
C ALA A 17 -3.42 7.41 21.59
N LEU A 18 -3.20 6.19 21.06
CA LEU A 18 -3.53 5.86 19.66
C LEU A 18 -5.03 6.00 19.38
N ALA A 19 -5.88 5.45 20.26
CA ALA A 19 -7.33 5.56 20.14
C ALA A 19 -7.80 7.02 20.20
N GLY A 20 -7.18 7.84 21.05
CA GLY A 20 -7.42 9.29 21.11
C GLY A 20 -7.10 9.99 19.79
N ILE A 21 -5.95 9.69 19.18
CA ILE A 21 -5.57 10.18 17.85
C ILE A 21 -6.59 9.71 16.79
N GLY A 22 -6.96 8.43 16.83
CA GLY A 22 -7.97 7.84 15.95
C GLY A 22 -9.33 8.53 16.02
N LEU A 23 -9.85 8.74 17.23
CA LEU A 23 -11.12 9.44 17.46
C LEU A 23 -11.06 10.90 16.99
N TYR A 24 -9.95 11.59 17.24
CA TYR A 24 -9.77 12.98 16.84
C TYR A 24 -9.84 13.14 15.31
N PHE A 25 -9.17 12.29 14.55
CA PHE A 25 -9.19 12.34 13.08
C PHE A 25 -10.47 11.76 12.48
N SER A 26 -11.04 10.71 13.06
CA SER A 26 -12.28 10.09 12.59
C SER A 26 -13.46 11.08 12.59
N ARG A 27 -13.58 11.91 13.64
CA ARG A 27 -14.63 12.95 13.74
C ARG A 27 -14.52 14.05 12.67
N ARG A 28 -13.42 14.13 11.93
CA ARG A 28 -13.16 15.14 10.90
C ARG A 28 -13.32 14.61 9.47
N GLN A 29 -13.61 13.33 9.28
CA GLN A 29 -13.79 12.73 7.97
C GLN A 29 -15.20 13.02 7.44
N ARG A 30 -15.30 13.66 6.26
CA ARG A 30 -16.58 14.01 5.63
C ARG A 30 -16.81 13.33 4.29
N SER A 31 -15.77 12.78 3.68
CA SER A 31 -15.83 12.12 2.36
C SER A 31 -15.12 10.76 2.31
N VAL A 32 -15.43 9.99 1.27
CA VAL A 32 -14.73 8.73 0.91
C VAL A 32 -13.22 8.97 0.75
N THR A 33 -12.84 10.08 0.10
CA THR A 33 -11.44 10.47 -0.10
C THR A 33 -10.73 10.83 1.21
N ASP A 34 -11.44 11.41 2.19
CA ASP A 34 -10.87 11.69 3.52
C ASP A 34 -10.56 10.41 4.29
N PHE A 35 -11.43 9.41 4.16
CA PHE A 35 -11.27 8.14 4.85
C PHE A 35 -10.16 7.28 4.26
N TRP A 36 -10.12 7.13 2.93
CA TRP A 36 -9.19 6.23 2.25
C TRP A 36 -7.85 6.87 1.89
N LEU A 37 -7.82 8.18 1.62
CA LEU A 37 -6.62 8.88 1.15
C LEU A 37 -6.24 10.09 2.01
N ALA A 38 -6.79 10.20 3.23
CA ALA A 38 -6.53 11.33 4.10
C ALA A 38 -6.78 12.71 3.44
N GLY A 39 -7.73 12.77 2.50
CA GLY A 39 -8.07 13.99 1.75
C GLY A 39 -7.03 14.39 0.71
N ARG A 40 -6.02 13.53 0.45
CA ARG A 40 -4.88 13.81 -0.42
C ARG A 40 -4.05 15.01 0.03
N GLU A 41 -3.87 15.18 1.34
CA GLU A 41 -3.17 16.35 1.91
C GLU A 41 -1.80 16.01 2.52
N LEU A 42 -1.34 14.75 2.41
CA LEU A 42 -0.15 14.31 3.13
C LEU A 42 1.12 14.99 2.59
N GLY A 43 1.92 15.50 3.54
CA GLY A 43 3.23 16.10 3.28
C GLY A 43 4.36 15.07 3.28
N PRO A 44 5.56 15.44 2.78
CA PRO A 44 6.68 14.51 2.63
C PRO A 44 7.17 13.92 3.95
N VAL A 45 7.20 14.71 5.03
CA VAL A 45 7.65 14.22 6.35
C VAL A 45 6.74 13.12 6.85
N THR A 46 5.43 13.40 6.88
CA THR A 46 4.42 12.43 7.32
C THR A 46 4.46 11.14 6.49
N ILE A 47 4.58 11.25 5.17
CA ILE A 47 4.72 10.08 4.28
C ILE A 47 5.99 9.30 4.60
N GLY A 48 7.13 9.97 4.81
CA GLY A 48 8.39 9.28 5.06
C GLY A 48 8.42 8.51 6.38
N PHE A 49 7.96 9.14 7.47
CA PHE A 49 7.82 8.45 8.76
C PHE A 49 6.83 7.30 8.69
N SER A 50 5.68 7.50 8.03
CA SER A 50 4.66 6.47 7.88
C SER A 50 5.12 5.30 6.98
N ALA A 51 5.81 5.57 5.88
CA ALA A 51 6.40 4.52 5.03
C ALA A 51 7.49 3.73 5.76
N ALA A 52 8.34 4.41 6.54
CA ALA A 52 9.38 3.74 7.33
C ALA A 52 8.78 2.92 8.49
N SER A 53 7.76 3.44 9.18
CA SER A 53 7.06 2.72 10.24
C SER A 53 6.42 1.44 9.74
N ALA A 54 5.88 1.45 8.52
CA ALA A 54 5.21 0.29 7.95
C ALA A 54 6.17 -0.85 7.56
N TRP A 55 7.45 -0.55 7.31
CA TRP A 55 8.44 -1.55 6.87
C TRP A 55 9.47 -1.90 7.95
N ILE A 56 9.43 -1.26 9.13
CA ILE A 56 10.25 -1.65 10.28
C ILE A 56 9.33 -2.18 11.37
N THR A 57 9.52 -3.45 11.67
CA THR A 57 8.74 -4.19 12.67
C THR A 57 9.68 -4.64 13.79
N ALA A 58 9.12 -5.15 14.90
CA ALA A 58 9.93 -5.87 15.87
C ALA A 58 10.70 -7.01 15.18
N SER A 59 10.01 -7.78 14.34
CA SER A 59 10.57 -8.89 13.57
C SER A 59 11.70 -8.45 12.64
N ALA A 60 11.59 -7.28 12.01
CA ALA A 60 12.63 -6.73 11.13
C ALA A 60 13.91 -6.38 11.90
N LEU A 61 13.81 -5.86 13.12
CA LEU A 61 14.98 -5.60 13.98
C LEU A 61 15.70 -6.90 14.35
N LEU A 62 14.91 -7.91 14.75
CA LEU A 62 15.39 -9.24 15.13
C LEU A 62 16.06 -9.93 13.94
N LEU A 63 15.36 -10.01 12.81
CA LEU A 63 15.83 -10.63 11.58
C LEU A 63 17.06 -9.94 11.01
N ALA A 64 17.06 -8.61 10.88
CA ALA A 64 18.21 -7.89 10.33
C ALA A 64 19.46 -8.09 11.21
N THR A 65 19.32 -8.02 12.53
CA THR A 65 20.45 -8.24 13.44
C THR A 65 20.92 -9.69 13.43
N GLY A 66 19.99 -10.65 13.42
CA GLY A 66 20.31 -12.08 13.34
C GLY A 66 21.04 -12.46 12.06
N LEU A 67 20.60 -11.93 10.92
CA LEU A 67 21.24 -12.12 9.63
C LEU A 67 22.67 -11.56 9.59
N PHE A 68 22.90 -10.37 10.16
CA PHE A 68 24.26 -9.83 10.32
C PHE A 68 25.13 -10.71 11.22
N LEU A 69 24.57 -11.31 12.27
CA LEU A 69 25.32 -12.20 13.16
C LEU A 69 25.73 -13.51 12.49
N LEU A 70 24.87 -14.06 11.62
CA LEU A 70 25.11 -15.35 10.96
C LEU A 70 26.00 -15.25 9.72
N ILE A 71 25.68 -14.33 8.81
CA ILE A 71 26.24 -14.31 7.45
C ILE A 71 27.03 -13.01 7.20
N GLY A 72 27.08 -12.11 8.19
CA GLY A 72 27.76 -10.82 8.07
C GLY A 72 27.06 -9.87 7.11
N VAL A 73 27.82 -8.90 6.59
CA VAL A 73 27.31 -7.81 5.76
C VAL A 73 26.78 -8.31 4.41
N GLY A 74 27.17 -9.50 3.97
CA GLY A 74 26.60 -10.15 2.78
C GLY A 74 25.08 -10.35 2.87
N SER A 75 24.53 -10.48 4.09
CA SER A 75 23.08 -10.59 4.31
C SER A 75 22.26 -9.36 3.90
N ILE A 76 22.92 -8.22 3.62
CA ILE A 76 22.25 -7.01 3.11
C ILE A 76 21.43 -7.31 1.85
N TRP A 77 21.89 -8.24 1.00
CA TRP A 77 21.18 -8.59 -0.23
C TRP A 77 19.87 -9.35 0.02
N ILE A 78 19.75 -10.05 1.15
CA ILE A 78 18.52 -10.78 1.51
C ILE A 78 17.47 -9.78 2.01
N TRP A 79 17.86 -8.85 2.88
CA TRP A 79 16.88 -8.06 3.64
C TRP A 79 17.00 -6.56 3.45
N VAL A 80 18.14 -5.98 3.85
CA VAL A 80 18.34 -4.53 3.97
C VAL A 80 18.21 -3.82 2.61
N PHE A 81 18.88 -4.34 1.58
CA PHE A 81 18.89 -3.73 0.27
C PHE A 81 17.52 -3.81 -0.44
N PRO A 82 16.84 -4.97 -0.53
CA PRO A 82 15.51 -5.05 -1.13
C PRO A 82 14.50 -4.06 -0.52
N ASN A 83 14.52 -3.90 0.81
CA ASN A 83 13.68 -2.95 1.53
C ASN A 83 13.99 -1.49 1.15
N ILE A 84 15.25 -1.07 1.21
CA ILE A 84 15.62 0.33 0.91
C ILE A 84 15.41 0.61 -0.59
N ALA A 85 15.85 -0.29 -1.47
CA ALA A 85 15.73 -0.15 -2.90
C ALA A 85 14.27 -0.19 -3.36
N GLY A 86 13.42 -1.00 -2.73
CA GLY A 86 11.98 -1.07 -2.99
C GLY A 86 11.32 0.30 -2.83
N LEU A 87 11.49 0.96 -1.68
CA LEU A 87 10.95 2.32 -1.47
C LEU A 87 11.54 3.35 -2.44
N ILE A 88 12.83 3.27 -2.78
CA ILE A 88 13.46 4.17 -3.76
C ILE A 88 12.86 3.98 -5.15
N ILE A 89 12.63 2.74 -5.58
CA ILE A 89 11.98 2.42 -6.86
C ILE A 89 10.55 2.95 -6.86
N ILE A 90 9.78 2.70 -5.78
CA ILE A 90 8.42 3.22 -5.64
C ILE A 90 8.42 4.76 -5.69
N ALA A 91 9.41 5.41 -5.07
CA ALA A 91 9.59 6.86 -5.15
C ALA A 91 9.86 7.34 -6.58
N ALA A 92 10.65 6.58 -7.35
CA ALA A 92 10.97 6.89 -8.75
C ALA A 92 9.74 6.77 -9.67
N ILE A 93 8.87 5.78 -9.44
CA ILE A 93 7.65 5.57 -10.24
C ILE A 93 6.47 6.46 -9.79
N SER A 94 6.52 7.04 -8.59
CA SER A 94 5.40 7.79 -7.97
C SER A 94 4.73 8.84 -8.89
N GLY A 95 5.50 9.52 -9.74
CA GLY A 95 4.98 10.50 -10.70
C GLY A 95 4.04 9.93 -11.76
N ARG A 96 4.22 8.67 -12.16
CA ARG A 96 3.35 7.98 -13.11
C ARG A 96 2.01 7.58 -12.50
N ILE A 97 1.94 7.48 -11.18
CA ILE A 97 0.80 6.88 -10.46
C ILE A 97 -0.03 7.95 -9.74
N LYS A 98 0.61 9.01 -9.26
CA LYS A 98 -0.01 10.04 -8.41
C LYS A 98 -1.26 10.68 -8.99
N ASN A 99 -1.28 10.86 -10.32
CA ASN A 99 -2.35 11.55 -11.05
C ASN A 99 -3.45 10.60 -11.56
N ILE A 100 -3.40 9.32 -11.15
CA ILE A 100 -4.42 8.34 -11.49
C ILE A 100 -5.38 8.22 -10.28
N PRO A 101 -6.71 8.27 -10.47
CA PRO A 101 -7.71 8.23 -9.40
C PRO A 101 -7.93 6.82 -8.85
N ALA A 102 -6.87 6.09 -8.52
CA ALA A 102 -6.95 4.80 -7.86
C ALA A 102 -6.82 4.95 -6.34
N LEU A 103 -7.48 4.05 -5.61
CA LEU A 103 -7.31 3.85 -4.16
C LEU A 103 -6.43 2.62 -3.86
N THR A 104 -6.45 1.65 -4.76
CA THR A 104 -5.77 0.37 -4.60
C THR A 104 -5.02 -0.03 -5.88
N GLN A 105 -3.98 -0.87 -5.78
CA GLN A 105 -3.31 -1.41 -6.98
C GLN A 105 -4.26 -2.19 -7.90
N PRO A 106 -5.21 -3.02 -7.40
CA PRO A 106 -6.20 -3.65 -8.26
C PRO A 106 -7.06 -2.66 -9.06
N GLU A 107 -7.47 -1.54 -8.45
CA GLU A 107 -8.21 -0.47 -9.14
C GLU A 107 -7.34 0.19 -10.21
N LEU A 108 -6.06 0.46 -9.92
CA LEU A 108 -5.09 0.94 -10.92
C LEU A 108 -4.97 -0.02 -12.11
N MET A 109 -4.92 -1.33 -11.84
CA MET A 109 -4.84 -2.36 -12.88
C MET A 109 -6.12 -2.48 -13.70
N GLU A 110 -7.31 -2.25 -13.12
CA GLU A 110 -8.55 -2.16 -13.89
C GLU A 110 -8.55 -0.94 -14.84
N ILE A 111 -8.11 0.22 -14.35
CA ILE A 111 -7.98 1.44 -15.15
C ILE A 111 -7.06 1.17 -16.36
N ARG A 112 -5.91 0.51 -16.12
CA ARG A 112 -4.91 0.22 -17.16
C ARG A 112 -5.33 -0.87 -18.13
N TYR A 113 -5.91 -1.95 -17.63
CA TYR A 113 -6.16 -3.17 -18.39
C TYR A 113 -7.64 -3.37 -18.63
N ASP A 114 -8.35 -3.92 -17.65
CA ASP A 114 -9.73 -4.35 -17.77
C ASP A 114 -10.28 -4.82 -16.40
N PRO A 115 -11.60 -4.77 -16.17
CA PRO A 115 -12.23 -5.29 -14.96
C PRO A 115 -11.83 -6.73 -14.58
N ILE A 116 -11.52 -7.60 -15.55
CA ILE A 116 -11.15 -9.00 -15.29
C ILE A 116 -9.89 -9.16 -14.40
N ILE A 117 -9.02 -8.14 -14.37
CA ILE A 117 -7.76 -8.17 -13.60
C ILE A 117 -7.99 -7.80 -12.14
N ARG A 118 -9.06 -7.06 -11.83
CA ARG A 118 -9.25 -6.44 -10.51
C ARG A 118 -9.34 -7.46 -9.38
N ALA A 119 -10.25 -8.43 -9.47
CA ALA A 119 -10.45 -9.39 -8.39
C ALA A 119 -9.23 -10.31 -8.17
N PRO A 120 -8.59 -10.90 -9.21
CA PRO A 120 -7.39 -11.72 -9.02
C PRO A 120 -6.22 -10.97 -8.36
N VAL A 121 -5.96 -9.72 -8.75
CA VAL A 121 -4.90 -8.90 -8.12
C VAL A 121 -5.27 -8.58 -6.68
N ALA A 122 -6.53 -8.23 -6.40
CA ALA A 122 -6.97 -7.95 -5.03
C ALA A 122 -6.80 -9.15 -4.09
N VAL A 123 -7.09 -10.37 -4.57
CA VAL A 123 -6.85 -11.60 -3.79
C VAL A 123 -5.35 -11.81 -3.54
N ALA A 124 -4.52 -11.69 -4.57
CA ALA A 124 -3.07 -11.86 -4.43
C ALA A 124 -2.45 -10.85 -3.45
N VAL A 125 -2.82 -9.57 -3.57
CA VAL A 125 -2.41 -8.50 -2.64
C VAL A 125 -2.87 -8.84 -1.21
N THR A 126 -4.12 -9.28 -1.04
CA THR A 126 -4.66 -9.63 0.28
C THR A 126 -3.86 -10.75 0.94
N ILE A 127 -3.54 -11.82 0.20
CA ILE A 127 -2.73 -12.93 0.70
C ILE A 127 -1.35 -12.42 1.16
N MET A 128 -0.70 -11.59 0.34
CA MET A 128 0.58 -10.97 0.68
C MET A 128 0.48 -10.14 1.99
N MET A 129 -0.54 -9.29 2.12
CA MET A 129 -0.75 -8.46 3.31
C MET A 129 -0.98 -9.30 4.58
N ILE A 130 -1.73 -10.40 4.48
CA ILE A 130 -1.93 -11.32 5.62
C ILE A 130 -0.58 -11.90 6.04
N LEU A 131 0.22 -12.41 5.09
CA LEU A 131 1.49 -13.05 5.41
C LEU A 131 2.52 -12.07 5.99
N PHE A 132 2.57 -10.81 5.54
CA PHE A 132 3.39 -9.80 6.21
C PHE A 132 2.91 -9.54 7.65
N SER A 133 1.60 -9.42 7.86
CA SER A 133 1.04 -9.26 9.20
C SER A 133 1.33 -10.47 10.12
N VAL A 134 1.39 -11.69 9.59
CA VAL A 134 1.82 -12.88 10.35
C VAL A 134 3.22 -12.67 10.93
N THR A 135 4.14 -12.07 10.17
CA THR A 135 5.52 -11.86 10.61
C THR A 135 5.58 -10.94 11.81
N ASP A 136 4.70 -9.94 11.90
CA ASP A 136 4.63 -8.99 13.01
C ASP A 136 4.12 -9.63 14.30
N PHE A 137 3.12 -10.49 14.17
CA PHE A 137 2.63 -11.32 15.28
C PHE A 137 3.73 -12.25 15.79
N ILE A 138 4.55 -12.82 14.91
CA ILE A 138 5.69 -13.67 15.29
C ILE A 138 6.72 -12.85 16.09
N GLY A 139 7.13 -11.68 15.61
CA GLY A 139 8.07 -10.84 16.36
C GLY A 139 7.54 -10.43 17.72
N PHE A 140 6.26 -10.03 17.80
CA PHE A 140 5.67 -9.60 19.06
C PHE A 140 5.50 -10.74 20.07
N LYS A 141 5.10 -11.95 19.62
CA LYS A 141 5.04 -13.12 20.51
C LYS A 141 6.41 -13.50 21.04
N LEU A 142 7.47 -13.38 20.23
CA LEU A 142 8.84 -13.64 20.66
C LEU A 142 9.31 -12.62 21.70
N VAL A 143 9.00 -11.34 21.51
CA VAL A 143 9.31 -10.26 22.49
C VAL A 143 8.65 -10.55 23.84
N LEU A 144 7.34 -10.80 23.85
CA LEU A 144 6.58 -11.04 25.09
C LEU A 144 6.94 -12.36 25.77
N GLY A 145 7.20 -13.41 24.99
CA GLY A 145 7.70 -14.69 25.50
C GLY A 145 9.07 -14.54 26.15
N THR A 146 9.98 -13.76 25.55
CA THR A 146 11.34 -13.59 26.07
C THR A 146 11.39 -12.72 27.32
N PHE A 147 10.69 -11.59 27.33
CA PHE A 147 10.81 -10.62 28.43
C PHE A 147 9.96 -10.98 29.64
N PHE A 148 8.82 -11.65 29.43
CA PHE A 148 7.84 -11.90 30.48
C PHE A 148 7.43 -13.37 30.61
N GLY A 149 7.93 -14.27 29.76
CA GLY A 149 7.53 -15.68 29.80
C GLY A 149 6.08 -15.92 29.39
N ILE A 150 5.48 -15.01 28.62
CA ILE A 150 4.07 -15.10 28.23
C ILE A 150 3.90 -16.20 27.18
N GLU A 151 2.91 -17.07 27.38
CA GLU A 151 2.56 -18.11 26.42
C GLU A 151 2.17 -17.48 25.06
N PRO A 152 2.61 -18.07 23.92
CA PRO A 152 2.35 -17.53 22.58
C PRO A 152 0.90 -17.12 22.31
N PHE A 153 -0.07 -17.90 22.80
CA PHE A 153 -1.49 -17.61 22.64
C PHE A 153 -1.87 -16.25 23.24
N PHE A 154 -1.47 -15.97 24.48
CA PHE A 154 -1.79 -14.71 25.15
C PHE A 154 -1.05 -13.53 24.52
N ALA A 155 0.20 -13.71 24.09
CA ALA A 155 0.95 -12.65 23.42
C ALA A 155 0.28 -12.22 22.10
N VAL A 156 -0.13 -13.19 21.29
CA VAL A 156 -0.89 -12.95 20.06
C VAL A 156 -2.26 -12.34 20.35
N ALA A 157 -2.97 -12.83 21.37
CA ALA A 157 -4.29 -12.29 21.75
C ALA A 157 -4.21 -10.83 22.22
N ILE A 158 -3.19 -10.46 23.01
CA ILE A 158 -2.95 -9.07 23.43
C ILE A 158 -2.78 -8.18 22.21
N MET A 159 -1.96 -8.60 21.24
CA MET A 159 -1.72 -7.83 20.02
C MET A 159 -2.98 -7.71 19.16
N ALA A 160 -3.66 -8.82 18.90
CA ALA A 160 -4.87 -8.85 18.09
C ALA A 160 -5.97 -7.97 18.68
N ALA A 161 -6.19 -8.05 20.00
CA ALA A 161 -7.16 -7.21 20.69
C ALA A 161 -6.78 -5.71 20.64
N SER A 162 -5.49 -5.41 20.82
CA SER A 162 -4.98 -4.03 20.76
C SER A 162 -5.21 -3.41 19.39
N VAL A 163 -4.76 -4.09 18.32
CA VAL A 163 -4.91 -3.63 16.94
C VAL A 163 -6.39 -3.53 16.56
N ALA A 164 -7.19 -4.56 16.83
CA ALA A 164 -8.62 -4.54 16.52
C ALA A 164 -9.34 -3.35 17.19
N PHE A 165 -8.93 -2.97 18.41
CA PHE A 165 -9.53 -1.87 19.14
C PHE A 165 -9.25 -0.49 18.50
N TYR A 166 -7.98 -0.12 18.29
CA TYR A 166 -7.67 1.24 17.83
C TYR A 166 -7.86 1.42 16.31
N VAL A 167 -7.63 0.39 15.50
CA VAL A 167 -7.75 0.49 14.03
C VAL A 167 -9.20 0.62 13.59
N SER A 168 -10.13 -0.03 14.30
CA SER A 168 -11.56 0.09 14.01
C SER A 168 -12.04 1.55 14.08
N VAL A 169 -11.33 2.42 14.79
CA VAL A 169 -11.74 3.81 15.02
C VAL A 169 -11.14 4.77 13.99
N GLY A 170 -9.87 4.59 13.62
CA GLY A 170 -9.11 5.57 12.85
C GLY A 170 -8.94 5.21 11.38
N GLY A 171 -9.61 5.90 10.45
CA GLY A 171 -9.36 5.74 9.00
C GLY A 171 -7.92 6.10 8.58
N PHE A 172 -7.60 6.04 7.29
CA PHE A 172 -6.21 6.13 6.79
C PHE A 172 -5.43 7.34 7.32
N ARG A 173 -6.08 8.51 7.48
CA ARG A 173 -5.44 9.69 8.09
C ARG A 173 -4.94 9.43 9.52
N ALA A 174 -5.72 8.72 10.34
CA ALA A 174 -5.32 8.39 11.70
C ALA A 174 -4.11 7.45 11.71
N VAL A 175 -4.15 6.40 10.90
CA VAL A 175 -3.05 5.42 10.73
C VAL A 175 -1.74 6.14 10.42
N VAL A 176 -1.74 7.02 9.42
CA VAL A 176 -0.55 7.77 9.02
C VAL A 176 0.03 8.65 10.14
N TRP A 177 -0.82 9.19 11.03
CA TRP A 177 -0.35 9.98 12.18
C TRP A 177 0.12 9.12 13.35
N THR A 178 -0.51 7.97 13.57
CA THR A 178 -0.04 7.00 14.57
C THR A 178 1.30 6.40 14.16
N ASP A 179 1.50 6.12 12.88
CA ASP A 179 2.77 5.61 12.34
C ASP A 179 3.93 6.53 12.65
N LEU A 180 3.72 7.86 12.57
CA LEU A 180 4.78 8.82 12.88
C LEU A 180 5.25 8.69 14.32
N LEU A 181 4.31 8.56 15.26
CA LEU A 181 4.63 8.35 16.67
C LEU A 181 5.31 6.99 16.89
N GLN A 182 4.79 5.94 16.25
CA GLN A 182 5.29 4.56 16.35
C GLN A 182 6.71 4.43 15.82
N TYR A 183 7.02 5.06 14.68
CA TYR A 183 8.37 5.11 14.14
C TYR A 183 9.35 5.76 15.12
N ILE A 184 8.97 6.86 15.79
CA ILE A 184 9.87 7.53 16.76
C ILE A 184 10.20 6.60 17.92
N LEU A 185 9.22 5.89 18.46
CA LEU A 185 9.42 4.93 19.55
C LEU A 185 10.36 3.78 19.12
N LEU A 186 10.12 3.23 17.92
CA LEU A 186 10.91 2.16 17.33
C LEU A 186 12.34 2.57 16.99
N ALA A 187 12.53 3.73 16.35
CA ALA A 187 13.86 4.26 16.04
C ALA A 187 14.63 4.57 17.34
N GLY A 188 13.95 5.11 18.35
CA GLY A 188 14.52 5.32 19.68
C GLY A 188 14.97 4.02 20.34
N LEU A 189 14.15 2.96 20.23
CA LEU A 189 14.52 1.60 20.67
C LEU A 189 15.78 1.10 19.93
N ALA A 190 15.81 1.16 18.59
CA ALA A 190 16.95 0.69 17.80
C ALA A 190 18.26 1.42 18.13
N VAL A 191 18.20 2.75 18.29
CA VAL A 191 19.34 3.58 18.71
C VAL A 191 19.79 3.22 20.13
N TYR A 192 18.84 3.01 21.06
CA TYR A 192 19.15 2.61 22.42
C TYR A 192 19.86 1.25 22.48
N VAL A 193 19.36 0.24 21.75
CA VAL A 193 19.99 -1.10 21.73
C VAL A 193 21.40 -1.03 21.15
N ALA A 194 21.61 -0.28 20.06
CA ALA A 194 22.93 -0.08 19.48
C ALA A 194 23.90 0.64 20.45
N ALA A 195 23.42 1.65 21.18
CA ALA A 195 24.23 2.33 22.19
C ALA A 195 24.55 1.40 23.38
N LEU A 196 23.59 0.59 23.83
CA LEU A 196 23.78 -0.40 24.89
C LEU A 196 24.82 -1.45 24.50
N SER A 197 24.72 -2.01 23.29
CA SER A 197 25.68 -3.02 22.82
C SER A 197 27.09 -2.45 22.74
N LEU A 198 27.26 -1.22 22.25
CA LEU A 198 28.56 -0.54 22.23
C LEU A 198 29.11 -0.28 23.63
N GLY A 199 28.25 0.19 24.56
CA GLY A 199 28.64 0.47 25.93
C GLY A 199 29.14 -0.78 26.68
N LEU A 200 28.42 -1.90 26.54
CA LEU A 200 28.81 -3.17 27.16
C LEU A 200 30.09 -3.75 26.55
N THR A 201 30.26 -3.64 25.23
CA THR A 201 31.50 -4.06 24.55
C THR A 201 32.70 -3.22 25.00
N ALA A 202 32.51 -1.91 25.18
CA ALA A 202 33.54 -1.02 25.71
C ALA A 202 33.91 -1.35 27.17
N GLN A 203 32.95 -1.77 28.01
CA GLN A 203 33.23 -2.25 29.37
C GLN A 203 34.11 -3.51 29.40
N LYS A 204 34.03 -4.36 28.38
CA LYS A 204 34.98 -5.48 28.17
C LYS A 204 36.35 -5.04 27.63
N GLY A 205 36.59 -3.73 27.49
CA GLY A 205 37.83 -3.18 26.96
C GLY A 205 37.98 -3.32 25.44
N VAL A 206 36.92 -3.70 24.73
CA VAL A 206 36.95 -3.88 23.26
C VAL A 206 36.32 -2.66 22.61
N SER A 207 37.07 -1.98 21.74
CA SER A 207 36.52 -0.87 20.94
C SER A 207 35.66 -1.42 19.78
N LEU A 208 34.77 -0.60 19.22
CA LEU A 208 33.99 -0.98 18.03
C LEU A 208 34.89 -1.44 16.87
N MET A 209 36.04 -0.79 16.71
CA MET A 209 36.98 -1.09 15.63
C MET A 209 37.66 -2.44 15.86
N ALA A 210 38.05 -2.74 17.11
CA ALA A 210 38.60 -4.03 17.49
C ALA A 210 37.56 -5.16 17.35
N ALA A 211 36.31 -4.92 17.79
CA ALA A 211 35.20 -5.84 17.61
C ALA A 211 34.95 -6.14 16.13
N SER A 212 34.87 -5.10 15.31
CA SER A 212 34.70 -5.19 13.86
C SER A 212 35.82 -6.00 13.17
N THR A 213 37.07 -5.82 13.59
CA THR A 213 38.21 -6.55 13.01
C THR A 213 38.21 -8.02 13.43
N SER A 214 37.76 -8.33 14.65
CA SER A 214 37.70 -9.71 15.17
C SER A 214 36.72 -10.62 14.42
N LEU A 215 35.77 -10.04 13.69
CA LEU A 215 34.80 -10.76 12.87
C LEU A 215 35.44 -11.41 11.63
N GLY A 216 36.62 -10.95 11.22
CA GLY A 216 37.34 -11.42 10.04
C GLY A 216 36.88 -10.75 8.74
N SER A 217 37.66 -10.93 7.68
CA SER A 217 37.40 -10.33 6.36
C SER A 217 36.11 -10.85 5.72
N ASP A 218 35.78 -12.12 5.96
CA ASP A 218 34.62 -12.76 5.33
C ASP A 218 33.30 -12.18 5.83
N TRP A 219 33.23 -11.74 7.08
CA TRP A 219 32.05 -11.08 7.62
C TRP A 219 31.73 -9.76 6.90
N TRP A 220 32.77 -9.04 6.46
CA TRP A 220 32.64 -7.80 5.68
C TRP A 220 32.49 -8.05 4.17
N ASN A 221 32.57 -9.30 3.71
CA ASN A 221 32.44 -9.64 2.30
C ASN A 221 30.97 -9.58 1.86
N LEU A 222 30.61 -8.52 1.14
CA LEU A 222 29.27 -8.31 0.57
C LEU A 222 28.83 -9.43 -0.36
N PHE A 223 29.76 -10.20 -0.93
CA PHE A 223 29.46 -11.20 -1.95
C PHE A 223 29.80 -12.62 -1.47
N VAL A 224 29.83 -12.84 -0.16
CA VAL A 224 30.07 -14.16 0.45
C VAL A 224 29.04 -15.20 0.00
N MET A 225 27.81 -14.75 -0.29
CA MET A 225 26.69 -15.60 -0.72
C MET A 225 26.69 -15.84 -2.24
N GLY A 226 27.73 -16.49 -2.76
CA GLY A 226 27.79 -16.87 -4.19
C GLY A 226 28.16 -15.74 -5.15
N GLY A 227 28.91 -14.74 -4.69
CA GLY A 227 29.42 -13.68 -5.54
C GLY A 227 28.37 -12.63 -5.91
N LEU A 228 28.67 -11.84 -6.94
CA LEU A 228 27.72 -10.90 -7.54
C LEU A 228 26.46 -11.63 -8.07
N MET A 229 26.62 -12.84 -8.58
CA MET A 229 25.50 -13.62 -9.12
C MET A 229 24.49 -14.00 -8.03
N GLY A 230 24.94 -14.47 -6.87
CA GLY A 230 24.04 -14.76 -5.76
C GLY A 230 23.30 -13.51 -5.26
N ALA A 231 24.00 -12.38 -5.13
CA ALA A 231 23.37 -11.10 -4.81
C ALA A 231 22.26 -10.72 -5.81
N LEU A 232 22.52 -10.88 -7.11
CA LEU A 232 21.53 -10.64 -8.17
C LEU A 232 20.34 -11.61 -8.10
N VAL A 233 20.57 -12.87 -7.77
CA VAL A 233 19.49 -13.86 -7.58
C VAL A 233 18.56 -13.43 -6.44
N PHE A 234 19.10 -13.02 -5.29
CA PHE A 234 18.27 -12.48 -4.19
C PHE A 234 17.51 -11.22 -4.60
N GLN A 235 18.13 -10.34 -5.41
CA GLN A 235 17.43 -9.17 -5.90
C GLN A 235 16.30 -9.52 -6.86
N LEU A 236 16.49 -10.47 -7.77
CA LEU A 236 15.41 -10.91 -8.67
C LEU A 236 14.28 -11.61 -7.90
N ALA A 237 14.61 -12.32 -6.83
CA ALA A 237 13.65 -13.02 -5.97
C ALA A 237 12.81 -12.06 -5.12
N LEU A 238 13.46 -11.13 -4.41
CA LEU A 238 12.84 -10.42 -3.28
C LEU A 238 12.45 -8.98 -3.63
N LEU A 239 13.31 -8.24 -4.35
CA LEU A 239 13.08 -6.82 -4.63
C LEU A 239 11.74 -6.54 -5.34
N PRO A 240 11.29 -7.33 -6.34
CA PRO A 240 10.01 -7.09 -7.01
C PRO A 240 8.81 -7.14 -6.06
N GLY A 241 8.82 -8.03 -5.07
CA GLY A 241 7.76 -8.17 -4.09
C GLY A 241 7.64 -6.92 -3.21
N TRP A 242 8.76 -6.36 -2.75
CA TRP A 242 8.77 -5.08 -2.02
C TRP A 242 8.25 -3.92 -2.87
N VAL A 243 8.56 -3.89 -4.18
CA VAL A 243 8.03 -2.86 -5.09
C VAL A 243 6.52 -3.02 -5.32
N ALA A 244 6.04 -4.26 -5.34
CA ALA A 244 4.64 -4.63 -5.56
C ALA A 244 3.78 -4.52 -4.28
N GLU A 245 4.37 -4.26 -3.12
CA GLU A 245 3.67 -4.10 -1.85
C GLU A 245 2.69 -2.89 -1.90
N GLN A 246 1.52 -3.01 -1.28
CA GLN A 246 0.35 -2.15 -1.52
C GLN A 246 0.40 -0.81 -0.74
N ASP A 247 0.98 -0.77 0.45
CA ASP A 247 0.92 0.38 1.35
C ASP A 247 1.60 1.66 0.83
N PRO A 248 2.86 1.64 0.35
CA PRO A 248 3.53 2.82 -0.21
C PRO A 248 2.76 3.45 -1.37
N TRP A 249 2.02 2.64 -2.12
CA TRP A 249 1.20 3.10 -3.23
C TRP A 249 -0.02 3.90 -2.73
N GLN A 250 -0.66 3.46 -1.65
CA GLN A 250 -1.71 4.25 -0.96
C GLN A 250 -1.19 5.60 -0.48
N LYS A 251 0.02 5.62 0.07
CA LYS A 251 0.68 6.86 0.51
C LYS A 251 0.98 7.80 -0.66
N ILE A 252 1.29 7.28 -1.86
CA ILE A 252 1.42 8.11 -3.08
C ILE A 252 0.09 8.77 -3.42
N TRP A 253 -1.02 8.03 -3.49
CA TRP A 253 -2.31 8.61 -3.82
C TRP A 253 -2.79 9.62 -2.77
N ALA A 254 -2.49 9.39 -1.50
CA ALA A 254 -2.79 10.28 -0.39
C ALA A 254 -1.85 11.50 -0.27
N ALA A 255 -0.74 11.55 -1.02
CA ALA A 255 0.14 12.70 -1.03
C ALA A 255 -0.54 13.94 -1.64
N ARG A 256 -0.17 15.13 -1.18
CA ARG A 256 -0.68 16.39 -1.74
C ARG A 256 -0.20 16.70 -3.15
N ASP A 257 1.00 16.22 -3.50
CA ASP A 257 1.59 16.40 -4.81
C ASP A 257 2.70 15.37 -5.05
N GLU A 258 3.10 15.20 -6.31
CA GLU A 258 4.13 14.25 -6.73
C GLU A 258 5.47 14.48 -6.01
N ARG A 259 5.90 15.73 -5.82
CA ARG A 259 7.16 16.03 -5.14
C ARG A 259 7.09 15.61 -3.67
N SER A 260 5.93 15.78 -3.03
CA SER A 260 5.70 15.31 -1.66
C SER A 260 5.71 13.79 -1.57
N ALA A 261 5.08 13.08 -2.52
CA ALA A 261 5.14 11.61 -2.60
C ALA A 261 6.59 11.11 -2.75
N LYS A 262 7.30 11.59 -3.77
CA LYS A 262 8.68 11.19 -4.07
C LYS A 262 9.64 11.48 -2.91
N ARG A 263 9.62 12.71 -2.38
CA ARG A 263 10.52 13.09 -1.27
C ARG A 263 10.16 12.36 0.01
N GLY A 264 8.88 12.10 0.26
CA GLY A 264 8.44 11.34 1.42
C GLY A 264 8.94 9.90 1.38
N LEU A 265 8.76 9.19 0.27
CA LEU A 265 9.26 7.82 0.13
C LEU A 265 10.79 7.73 0.19
N LEU A 266 11.52 8.70 -0.39
CA LEU A 266 12.99 8.77 -0.25
C LEU A 266 13.43 9.04 1.19
N LEU A 267 12.69 9.89 1.92
CA LEU A 267 12.91 10.07 3.36
C LEU A 267 12.67 8.76 4.10
N GLY A 268 11.59 8.04 3.79
CA GLY A 268 11.29 6.72 4.35
C GLY A 268 12.43 5.73 4.14
N ALA A 269 12.98 5.65 2.92
CA ALA A 269 14.15 4.82 2.62
C ALA A 269 15.40 5.20 3.46
N GLY A 270 15.64 6.49 3.68
CA GLY A 270 16.71 6.97 4.56
C GLY A 270 16.49 6.63 6.03
N LEU A 271 15.23 6.69 6.49
CA LEU A 271 14.82 6.27 7.83
C LEU A 271 15.01 4.75 8.04
N LEU A 272 14.67 3.93 7.04
CA LEU A 272 14.99 2.49 7.02
C LEU A 272 16.51 2.26 7.17
N ALA A 273 17.31 2.97 6.37
CA ALA A 273 18.76 2.85 6.40
C ALA A 273 19.35 3.18 7.79
N LEU A 274 18.80 4.19 8.48
CA LEU A 274 19.20 4.55 9.84
C LEU A 274 18.97 3.39 10.83
N VAL A 275 17.80 2.76 10.78
CA VAL A 275 17.47 1.67 11.70
C VAL A 275 18.28 0.40 11.38
N TYR A 276 18.47 0.06 10.11
CA TYR A 276 19.31 -1.06 9.72
C TYR A 276 20.79 -0.84 10.05
N PHE A 277 21.27 0.40 9.99
CA PHE A 277 22.60 0.75 10.51
C PHE A 277 22.70 0.51 12.02
N CYS A 278 21.66 0.83 12.80
CA CYS A 278 21.63 0.49 14.22
C CYS A 278 21.66 -1.03 14.46
N CYS A 279 20.97 -1.82 13.62
CA CYS A 279 21.01 -3.28 13.67
C CYS A 279 22.41 -3.83 13.37
N LEU A 280 23.10 -3.27 12.37
CA LEU A 280 24.49 -3.62 12.04
C LEU A 280 25.43 -3.37 13.23
N VAL A 281 25.34 -2.19 13.85
CA VAL A 281 26.13 -1.82 15.04
C VAL A 281 25.81 -2.76 16.21
N THR A 282 24.54 -3.08 16.39
CA THR A 282 24.08 -4.02 17.41
C THR A 282 24.70 -5.40 17.20
N ALA A 283 24.68 -5.93 15.97
CA ALA A 283 25.26 -7.23 15.63
C ALA A 283 26.77 -7.28 15.92
N ILE A 284 27.52 -6.21 15.58
CA ILE A 284 28.96 -6.13 15.91
C ILE A 284 29.16 -6.17 17.43
N GLY A 285 28.38 -5.41 18.20
CA GLY A 285 28.45 -5.44 19.66
C GLY A 285 28.13 -6.82 20.23
N LEU A 286 27.02 -7.43 19.78
CA LEU A 286 26.58 -8.76 20.21
C LEU A 286 27.61 -9.86 19.94
N SER A 287 28.37 -9.77 18.84
CA SER A 287 29.41 -10.75 18.50
C SER A 287 30.56 -10.85 19.50
N VAL A 288 30.76 -9.81 20.32
CA VAL A 288 31.74 -9.79 21.43
C VAL A 288 31.10 -10.21 22.76
N LEU A 289 29.81 -9.94 22.90
CA LEU A 289 29.09 -10.15 24.15
C LEU A 289 28.64 -11.61 24.31
N TYR A 290 28.23 -12.25 23.21
CA TYR A 290 27.64 -13.59 23.21
C TYR A 290 28.36 -14.53 22.25
N PRO A 291 28.27 -15.86 22.49
CA PRO A 291 28.74 -16.85 21.53
C PRO A 291 28.06 -16.70 20.17
N ARG A 292 28.78 -17.11 19.11
CA ARG A 292 28.20 -17.12 17.76
C ARG A 292 26.98 -18.06 17.72
N PRO A 293 25.82 -17.58 17.22
CA PRO A 293 24.63 -18.39 17.13
C PRO A 293 24.82 -19.55 16.15
N ALA A 294 24.21 -20.70 16.43
CA ALA A 294 24.28 -21.89 15.59
C ALA A 294 23.22 -21.92 14.49
N GLY A 295 22.16 -21.13 14.63
CA GLY A 295 21.07 -21.05 13.67
C GLY A 295 20.36 -19.68 13.69
N GLU A 296 19.43 -19.50 12.75
CA GLU A 296 18.71 -18.24 12.48
C GLU A 296 17.91 -17.76 13.69
N THR A 297 17.06 -18.63 14.24
CA THR A 297 16.24 -18.28 15.41
C THR A 297 17.11 -17.90 16.60
N ASP A 298 18.21 -18.61 16.86
CA ASP A 298 19.12 -18.27 17.95
C ASP A 298 19.76 -16.87 17.75
N ALA A 299 20.10 -16.55 16.50
CA ALA A 299 20.69 -15.27 16.15
C ALA A 299 19.71 -14.10 16.34
N GLU A 300 18.47 -14.26 15.89
CA GLU A 300 17.39 -13.29 16.07
C GLU A 300 17.14 -12.98 17.56
N MET A 301 17.14 -14.02 18.39
CA MET A 301 16.85 -13.92 19.81
C MET A 301 17.95 -13.20 20.61
N LEU A 302 19.18 -13.10 20.09
CA LEU A 302 20.25 -12.33 20.75
C LEU A 302 19.92 -10.84 20.89
N TYR A 303 19.11 -10.28 19.98
CA TYR A 303 18.63 -8.90 20.09
C TYR A 303 17.75 -8.69 21.33
N LEU A 304 16.90 -9.67 21.65
CA LEU A 304 16.07 -9.64 22.85
C LEU A 304 16.91 -9.97 24.09
N LYS A 305 17.82 -10.93 23.99
CA LYS A 305 18.65 -11.39 25.10
C LYS A 305 19.48 -10.28 25.73
N ILE A 306 20.12 -9.41 24.92
CA ILE A 306 20.90 -8.29 25.46
C ILE A 306 20.07 -7.35 26.33
N LEU A 307 18.80 -7.13 25.97
CA LEU A 307 17.89 -6.31 26.77
C LEU A 307 17.49 -7.04 28.05
N SER A 308 17.09 -8.31 27.95
CA SER A 308 16.72 -9.13 29.11
C SER A 308 17.84 -9.25 30.15
N ASP A 309 19.09 -9.36 29.69
CA ASP A 309 20.24 -9.60 30.57
C ASP A 309 20.77 -8.31 31.23
N ASN A 310 20.55 -7.13 30.64
CA ASN A 310 21.27 -5.90 31.01
C ASN A 310 20.37 -4.70 31.35
N VAL A 311 19.04 -4.82 31.21
CA VAL A 311 18.12 -3.69 31.40
C VAL A 311 17.26 -3.90 32.65
N SER A 312 17.05 -2.83 33.42
CA SER A 312 16.16 -2.88 34.58
C SER A 312 14.72 -3.28 34.19
N PRO A 313 13.98 -3.99 35.05
CA PRO A 313 12.59 -4.40 34.79
C PRO A 313 11.67 -3.27 34.29
N THR A 314 11.81 -2.07 34.87
CA THR A 314 11.00 -0.89 34.50
C THR A 314 11.32 -0.40 33.09
N LEU A 315 12.61 -0.32 32.74
CA LEU A 315 13.04 0.12 31.41
C LEU A 315 12.73 -0.96 30.35
N LEU A 316 12.84 -2.24 30.70
CA LEU A 316 12.45 -3.34 29.82
C LEU A 316 10.96 -3.24 29.45
N ALA A 317 10.08 -2.99 30.43
CA ALA A 317 8.66 -2.75 30.20
C ALA A 317 8.40 -1.56 29.26
N LEU A 318 9.16 -0.46 29.40
CA LEU A 318 9.05 0.71 28.53
C LEU A 318 9.54 0.43 27.10
N LEU A 319 10.71 -0.22 26.95
CA LEU A 319 11.26 -0.60 25.64
C LEU A 319 10.36 -1.58 24.90
N THR A 320 9.63 -2.43 25.63
CA THR A 320 8.63 -3.33 25.07
C THR A 320 7.51 -2.56 24.36
N ILE A 321 7.21 -1.32 24.76
CA ILE A 321 6.27 -0.46 24.02
C ILE A 321 6.82 -0.03 22.67
N GLY A 322 8.15 0.11 22.51
CA GLY A 322 8.77 0.34 21.20
C GLY A 322 8.58 -0.85 20.27
N PHE A 323 8.74 -2.07 20.77
CA PHE A 323 8.45 -3.30 20.00
C PHE A 323 6.96 -3.45 19.70
N ALA A 324 6.08 -3.18 20.68
CA ALA A 324 4.63 -3.16 20.49
C ALA A 324 4.25 -2.15 19.41
N ALA A 325 4.81 -0.95 19.47
CA ALA A 325 4.55 0.10 18.51
C ALA A 325 4.90 -0.29 17.08
N ALA A 326 6.05 -0.93 16.89
CA ALA A 326 6.52 -1.40 15.59
C ALA A 326 5.67 -2.54 15.03
N SER A 327 5.37 -3.57 15.84
CA SER A 327 4.54 -4.69 15.39
C SER A 327 3.09 -4.25 15.12
N MET A 328 2.53 -3.38 15.97
CA MET A 328 1.15 -2.91 15.82
C MET A 328 0.97 -1.98 14.63
N SER A 329 1.90 -1.05 14.35
CA SER A 329 1.83 -0.19 13.14
C SER A 329 1.82 -0.99 11.86
N CYS A 330 2.64 -2.03 11.77
CA CYS A 330 2.71 -2.83 10.55
C CYS A 330 1.47 -3.69 10.37
N THR A 331 1.01 -4.33 11.44
CA THR A 331 -0.21 -5.13 11.41
C THR A 331 -1.44 -4.28 11.09
N ASP A 332 -1.55 -3.06 11.62
CA ASP A 332 -2.64 -2.17 11.25
C ASP A 332 -2.58 -1.75 9.77
N THR A 333 -1.39 -1.45 9.28
CA THR A 333 -1.17 -1.00 7.90
C THR A 333 -1.52 -2.11 6.93
N PHE A 334 -0.97 -3.32 7.12
CA PHE A 334 -1.26 -4.45 6.25
C PHE A 334 -2.73 -4.90 6.34
N ALA A 335 -3.32 -4.92 7.54
CA ALA A 335 -4.73 -5.26 7.69
C ALA A 335 -5.64 -4.20 7.05
N THR A 336 -5.35 -2.91 7.18
CA THR A 336 -6.15 -1.85 6.55
C THR A 336 -5.97 -1.79 5.05
N SER A 337 -4.75 -1.96 4.53
CA SER A 337 -4.47 -2.02 3.10
C SER A 337 -5.11 -3.24 2.45
N GLY A 338 -4.98 -4.44 3.03
CA GLY A 338 -5.65 -5.64 2.52
C GLY A 338 -7.17 -5.56 2.60
N ALA A 339 -7.71 -5.04 3.71
CA ALA A 339 -9.15 -4.83 3.87
C ALA A 339 -9.68 -3.81 2.86
N SER A 340 -8.87 -2.78 2.52
CA SER A 340 -9.20 -1.84 1.46
C SER A 340 -9.31 -2.53 0.11
N CYS A 341 -8.41 -3.46 -0.22
CA CYS A 341 -8.47 -4.23 -1.46
C CYS A 341 -9.73 -5.10 -1.52
N ILE A 342 -10.06 -5.85 -0.46
CA ILE A 342 -11.29 -6.66 -0.47
C ILE A 342 -12.54 -5.78 -0.50
N SER A 343 -12.62 -4.77 0.38
CA SER A 343 -13.81 -3.92 0.48
C SER A 343 -14.07 -3.14 -0.81
N ARG A 344 -13.04 -2.53 -1.40
CA ARG A 344 -13.18 -1.71 -2.60
C ARG A 344 -13.26 -2.55 -3.87
N ASP A 345 -12.40 -3.56 -4.01
CA ASP A 345 -12.19 -4.24 -5.29
C ASP A 345 -13.03 -5.50 -5.46
N LEU A 346 -13.47 -6.12 -4.37
CA LEU A 346 -14.40 -7.25 -4.41
C LEU A 346 -15.80 -6.80 -3.98
N ILE A 347 -15.95 -6.33 -2.74
CA ILE A 347 -17.28 -6.08 -2.17
C ILE A 347 -17.98 -4.93 -2.88
N GLN A 348 -17.41 -3.73 -2.86
CA GLN A 348 -18.04 -2.58 -3.50
C GLN A 348 -18.15 -2.79 -5.00
N ARG A 349 -17.10 -3.29 -5.66
CA ARG A 349 -17.11 -3.44 -7.12
C ARG A 349 -18.09 -4.49 -7.64
N HIS A 350 -18.24 -5.64 -6.97
CA HIS A 350 -18.96 -6.79 -7.50
C HIS A 350 -20.19 -7.20 -6.67
N LEU A 351 -20.15 -7.06 -5.34
CA LEU A 351 -21.23 -7.52 -4.45
C LEU A 351 -22.23 -6.41 -4.10
N ARG A 352 -21.77 -5.19 -3.86
CA ARG A 352 -22.59 -4.03 -3.46
C ARG A 352 -22.11 -2.71 -4.08
N PRO A 353 -22.38 -2.48 -5.38
CA PRO A 353 -21.94 -1.27 -6.07
C PRO A 353 -22.55 0.04 -5.59
N THR A 354 -23.76 -0.04 -5.01
CA THR A 354 -24.50 1.11 -4.47
C THR A 354 -24.27 1.33 -2.97
N ALA A 355 -23.31 0.62 -2.36
CA ALA A 355 -23.04 0.75 -0.92
C ALA A 355 -22.66 2.19 -0.54
N THR A 356 -23.36 2.72 0.47
CA THR A 356 -23.09 4.04 1.02
C THR A 356 -21.74 4.09 1.73
N MET A 357 -21.21 5.31 1.93
CA MET A 357 -19.97 5.50 2.68
C MET A 357 -20.03 4.87 4.08
N LYS A 358 -21.15 5.03 4.81
CA LYS A 358 -21.32 4.47 6.15
C LYS A 358 -21.27 2.94 6.15
N GLU A 359 -21.89 2.30 5.17
CA GLU A 359 -21.84 0.84 5.02
C GLU A 359 -20.43 0.37 4.70
N MET A 360 -19.75 1.06 3.78
CA MET A 360 -18.36 0.74 3.41
C MET A 360 -17.40 0.88 4.58
N LEU A 361 -17.61 1.84 5.48
CA LEU A 361 -16.85 1.97 6.72
C LEU A 361 -17.02 0.74 7.62
N VAL A 362 -18.24 0.25 7.79
CA VAL A 362 -18.54 -0.95 8.60
C VAL A 362 -17.91 -2.19 7.96
N VAL A 363 -18.08 -2.36 6.65
CA VAL A 363 -17.47 -3.46 5.89
C VAL A 363 -15.95 -3.48 6.07
N ASN A 364 -15.30 -2.32 5.92
CA ASN A 364 -13.85 -2.23 6.09
C ASN A 364 -13.41 -2.61 7.51
N ARG A 365 -14.12 -2.14 8.55
CA ARG A 365 -13.82 -2.48 9.95
C ARG A 365 -13.92 -3.98 10.22
N VAL A 366 -14.98 -4.63 9.71
CA VAL A 366 -15.15 -6.09 9.85
C VAL A 366 -14.03 -6.83 9.14
N LEU A 367 -13.64 -6.40 7.94
CA LEU A 367 -12.55 -7.01 7.19
C LEU A 367 -11.18 -6.83 7.85
N VAL A 368 -10.90 -5.67 8.45
CA VAL A 368 -9.68 -5.46 9.24
C VAL A 368 -9.62 -6.46 10.39
N ILE A 369 -10.69 -6.58 11.18
CA ILE A 369 -10.76 -7.54 12.29
C ILE A 369 -10.57 -8.97 11.79
N PHE A 370 -11.20 -9.31 10.67
CA PHE A 370 -11.04 -10.61 10.03
C PHE A 370 -9.59 -10.87 9.62
N MET A 371 -8.92 -9.92 8.97
CA MET A 371 -7.52 -10.04 8.58
C MET A 371 -6.60 -10.23 9.80
N VAL A 372 -6.78 -9.41 10.84
CA VAL A 372 -6.03 -9.52 12.11
C VAL A 372 -6.23 -10.91 12.72
N ALA A 373 -7.46 -11.43 12.73
CA ALA A 373 -7.76 -12.76 13.27
C ALA A 373 -7.10 -13.89 12.45
N VAL A 374 -7.12 -13.80 11.12
CA VAL A 374 -6.47 -14.79 10.24
C VAL A 374 -4.95 -14.76 10.41
N SER A 375 -4.33 -13.57 10.41
CA SER A 375 -2.89 -13.42 10.64
C SER A 375 -2.49 -13.96 12.03
N ALA A 376 -3.26 -13.63 13.07
CA ALA A 376 -3.05 -14.14 14.43
C ALA A 376 -3.11 -15.67 14.46
N PHE A 377 -4.10 -16.29 13.81
CA PHE A 377 -4.24 -17.74 13.75
C PHE A 377 -3.05 -18.43 13.05
N ILE A 378 -2.62 -17.88 11.91
CA ILE A 378 -1.45 -18.43 11.19
C ILE A 378 -0.18 -18.26 12.05
N ALA A 379 0.00 -17.11 12.70
CA ALA A 379 1.15 -16.83 13.54
C ALA A 379 1.26 -17.74 14.79
N LEU A 380 0.17 -18.38 15.23
CA LEU A 380 0.24 -19.40 16.29
C LEU A 380 0.88 -20.71 15.82
N ASN A 381 0.83 -20.98 14.51
CA ASN A 381 1.32 -22.23 13.92
C ASN A 381 2.67 -22.07 13.20
N VAL A 382 3.09 -20.83 12.93
CA VAL A 382 4.35 -20.50 12.25
C VAL A 382 5.30 -19.81 13.22
N ASN A 383 6.57 -20.22 13.23
CA ASN A 383 7.58 -19.66 14.13
C ASN A 383 8.73 -18.92 13.42
N SER A 384 8.98 -19.20 12.15
CA SER A 384 10.03 -18.53 11.37
C SER A 384 9.55 -17.18 10.86
N ILE A 385 10.26 -16.10 11.22
CA ILE A 385 10.03 -14.76 10.67
C ILE A 385 10.43 -14.75 9.19
N MET A 386 11.61 -15.29 8.89
CA MET A 386 12.21 -15.28 7.56
C MET A 386 11.32 -15.96 6.52
N ASP A 387 10.86 -17.19 6.80
CA ASP A 387 10.02 -17.96 5.85
C ASP A 387 8.72 -17.23 5.54
N ALA A 388 8.05 -16.68 6.57
CA ALA A 388 6.80 -15.98 6.38
C ALA A 388 6.94 -14.73 5.50
N VAL A 389 8.04 -13.97 5.65
CA VAL A 389 8.31 -12.80 4.79
C VAL A 389 8.66 -13.24 3.37
N ILE A 390 9.50 -14.26 3.20
CA ILE A 390 9.93 -14.73 1.89
C ILE A 390 8.71 -15.21 1.11
N ILE A 391 7.86 -16.06 1.70
CA ILE A 391 6.61 -16.54 1.10
C ILE A 391 5.72 -15.36 0.69
N ALA A 392 5.53 -14.35 1.55
CA ALA A 392 4.76 -13.16 1.22
C ALA A 392 5.33 -12.43 -0.02
N THR A 393 6.64 -12.23 -0.02
CA THR A 393 7.37 -11.47 -1.04
C THR A 393 7.34 -12.17 -2.40
N VAL A 394 7.61 -13.47 -2.44
CA VAL A 394 7.67 -14.25 -3.70
C VAL A 394 6.30 -14.36 -4.36
N ILE A 395 5.19 -14.40 -3.59
CA ILE A 395 3.83 -14.34 -4.14
C ILE A 395 3.61 -13.01 -4.88
N GLY A 396 3.99 -11.88 -4.29
CA GLY A 396 3.91 -10.57 -4.95
C GLY A 396 4.80 -10.48 -6.20
N THR A 397 6.05 -10.92 -6.07
CA THR A 397 7.06 -10.96 -7.15
C THR A 397 6.55 -11.69 -8.39
N THR A 398 5.96 -12.87 -8.21
CA THR A 398 5.58 -13.76 -9.32
C THR A 398 4.18 -13.48 -9.87
N SER A 399 3.27 -12.98 -9.04
CA SER A 399 1.86 -12.82 -9.43
C SER A 399 1.63 -11.56 -10.27
N TYR A 400 1.92 -10.37 -9.73
CA TYR A 400 1.41 -9.12 -10.32
C TYR A 400 2.46 -8.02 -10.50
N PHE A 401 3.73 -8.27 -10.19
CA PHE A 401 4.82 -7.31 -10.45
C PHE A 401 4.93 -6.91 -11.93
N PHE A 402 5.01 -7.89 -12.86
CA PHE A 402 5.10 -7.60 -14.30
C PHE A 402 3.85 -6.89 -14.85
N PRO A 403 2.62 -7.33 -14.51
CA PRO A 403 1.42 -6.54 -14.80
C PRO A 403 1.50 -5.09 -14.32
N ILE A 404 1.95 -4.83 -13.09
CA ILE A 404 2.06 -3.46 -12.58
C ILE A 404 3.09 -2.64 -13.36
N ILE A 405 4.34 -3.09 -13.44
CA ILE A 405 5.42 -2.33 -14.08
C ILE A 405 5.19 -2.21 -15.59
N GLY A 406 4.78 -3.31 -16.23
CA GLY A 406 4.43 -3.31 -17.65
C GLY A 406 3.23 -2.42 -17.97
N GLY A 407 2.27 -2.30 -17.06
CA GLY A 407 1.15 -1.37 -17.21
C GLY A 407 1.58 0.09 -17.29
N LEU A 408 2.53 0.48 -16.46
CA LEU A 408 3.04 1.85 -16.36
C LEU A 408 4.02 2.24 -17.48
N TYR A 409 4.80 1.27 -17.99
CA TYR A 409 5.92 1.54 -18.89
C TYR A 409 5.80 0.92 -20.29
N TRP A 410 4.93 -0.07 -20.50
CA TRP A 410 4.81 -0.79 -21.76
C TRP A 410 3.42 -0.64 -22.40
N LYS A 411 3.35 0.16 -23.48
CA LYS A 411 2.12 0.43 -24.25
C LYS A 411 1.47 -0.85 -24.78
N ARG A 412 2.30 -1.82 -25.18
CA ARG A 412 1.84 -3.08 -25.79
C ARG A 412 1.24 -4.06 -24.78
N ALA A 413 1.42 -3.84 -23.47
CA ALA A 413 0.86 -4.70 -22.44
C ALA A 413 -0.67 -4.77 -22.53
N THR A 414 -1.21 -5.98 -22.53
CA THR A 414 -2.64 -6.26 -22.70
C THR A 414 -3.25 -6.89 -21.45
N LYS A 415 -4.58 -6.85 -21.34
CA LYS A 415 -5.32 -7.52 -20.26
C LYS A 415 -5.07 -9.03 -20.22
N TRP A 416 -4.98 -9.70 -21.38
CA TRP A 416 -4.75 -11.14 -21.43
C TRP A 416 -3.34 -11.51 -21.01
N GLY A 417 -2.34 -10.70 -21.38
CA GLY A 417 -0.98 -10.87 -20.87
C GLY A 417 -0.89 -10.67 -19.36
N ALA A 418 -1.54 -9.64 -18.84
CA ALA A 418 -1.61 -9.40 -17.40
C ALA A 418 -2.27 -10.57 -16.65
N LEU A 419 -3.40 -11.08 -17.15
CA LEU A 419 -4.11 -12.22 -16.54
C LEU A 419 -3.28 -13.50 -16.60
N ALA A 420 -2.65 -13.78 -17.74
CA ALA A 420 -1.83 -14.97 -17.93
C ALA A 420 -0.61 -14.97 -16.99
N ALA A 421 0.05 -13.82 -16.83
CA ALA A 421 1.16 -13.66 -15.88
C ALA A 421 0.73 -13.94 -14.44
N LEU A 422 -0.43 -13.42 -14.05
CA LEU A 422 -0.98 -13.61 -12.70
C LEU A 422 -1.35 -15.06 -12.42
N VAL A 423 -2.06 -15.71 -13.34
CA VAL A 423 -2.51 -17.09 -13.17
C VAL A 423 -1.33 -18.06 -13.24
N VAL A 424 -0.45 -17.91 -14.23
CA VAL A 424 0.68 -18.84 -14.42
C VAL A 424 1.78 -18.58 -13.41
N GLY A 425 2.22 -17.33 -13.24
CA GLY A 425 3.27 -16.97 -12.30
C GLY A 425 2.86 -17.21 -10.85
N GLY A 426 1.77 -16.57 -10.42
CA GLY A 426 1.24 -16.71 -9.07
C GLY A 426 0.77 -18.13 -8.76
N GLY A 427 0.07 -18.78 -9.70
CA GLY A 427 -0.35 -20.17 -9.56
C GLY A 427 0.83 -21.13 -9.41
N THR A 428 1.88 -20.97 -10.22
CA THR A 428 3.10 -21.78 -10.10
C THR A 428 3.77 -21.56 -8.74
N GLN A 429 3.86 -20.32 -8.28
CA GLN A 429 4.48 -20.01 -6.99
C GLN A 429 3.73 -20.66 -5.83
N ILE A 430 2.40 -20.55 -5.80
CA ILE A 430 1.57 -21.18 -4.77
C ILE A 430 1.73 -22.70 -4.80
N LEU A 431 1.78 -23.31 -5.99
CA LEU A 431 1.98 -24.76 -6.14
C LEU A 431 3.36 -25.21 -5.64
N LEU A 432 4.42 -24.45 -5.93
CA LEU A 432 5.77 -24.76 -5.46
C LEU A 432 5.88 -24.66 -3.94
N ILE A 433 5.34 -23.60 -3.34
CA ILE A 433 5.26 -23.45 -1.87
C ILE A 433 4.48 -24.61 -1.25
N ALA A 434 3.32 -24.96 -1.81
CA ALA A 434 2.51 -26.06 -1.30
C ALA A 434 3.23 -27.41 -1.42
N TYR A 435 3.92 -27.66 -2.54
CA TYR A 435 4.72 -28.86 -2.74
C TYR A 435 5.87 -28.95 -1.74
N GLU A 436 6.57 -27.85 -1.49
CA GLU A 436 7.65 -27.79 -0.51
C GLU A 436 7.16 -28.07 0.91
N LEU A 437 6.12 -27.36 1.36
CA LEU A 437 5.63 -27.42 2.74
C LEU A 437 4.90 -28.73 3.06
N PHE A 438 4.07 -29.23 2.15
CA PHE A 438 3.20 -30.39 2.44
C PHE A 438 3.78 -31.72 1.97
N TRP A 439 4.51 -31.73 0.84
CA TRP A 439 4.95 -32.97 0.20
C TRP A 439 6.43 -33.26 0.43
N LEU A 440 7.30 -32.31 0.05
CA LEU A 440 8.76 -32.50 0.10
C LEU A 440 9.29 -32.42 1.54
N LYS A 441 8.75 -31.49 2.35
CA LYS A 441 9.17 -31.21 3.74
C LYS A 441 10.66 -30.88 3.89
N HIS A 442 11.30 -30.51 2.77
CA HIS A 442 12.67 -30.04 2.69
C HIS A 442 12.72 -28.88 1.70
N PRO A 443 13.63 -27.92 1.91
CA PRO A 443 13.83 -26.79 1.00
C PRO A 443 14.06 -27.22 -0.45
N LEU A 444 13.42 -26.52 -1.39
CA LEU A 444 13.50 -26.83 -2.82
C LEU A 444 14.88 -26.56 -3.44
N ASP A 445 15.66 -25.68 -2.84
CA ASP A 445 17.04 -25.38 -3.22
C ASP A 445 17.97 -26.61 -3.12
N GLY A 446 17.63 -27.58 -2.26
CA GLY A 446 18.31 -28.87 -2.15
C GLY A 446 18.18 -29.75 -3.40
N ILE A 447 17.18 -29.52 -4.26
CA ILE A 447 17.01 -30.22 -5.54
C ILE A 447 17.81 -29.53 -6.65
N SER A 448 17.71 -28.20 -6.72
CA SER A 448 18.43 -27.39 -7.71
C SER A 448 18.60 -25.96 -7.21
N PRO A 449 19.76 -25.32 -7.44
CA PRO A 449 19.96 -23.90 -7.16
C PRO A 449 18.95 -22.98 -7.87
N LEU A 450 18.34 -23.43 -8.97
CA LEU A 450 17.29 -22.70 -9.69
C LEU A 450 15.96 -22.63 -8.94
N LEU A 451 15.77 -23.48 -7.92
CA LEU A 451 14.57 -23.54 -7.09
C LEU A 451 14.74 -22.85 -5.73
N THR A 452 15.75 -21.98 -5.62
CA THR A 452 15.96 -21.11 -4.46
C THR A 452 14.72 -20.30 -4.11
N GLU A 453 14.53 -20.05 -2.81
CA GLU A 453 13.41 -19.25 -2.27
C GLU A 453 12.03 -19.72 -2.77
N HIS A 454 11.70 -20.98 -2.50
CA HIS A 454 10.46 -21.63 -2.96
C HIS A 454 10.27 -21.63 -4.49
N GLY A 455 11.37 -21.68 -5.24
CA GLY A 455 11.36 -21.66 -6.70
C GLY A 455 10.86 -20.37 -7.34
N VAL A 456 11.06 -19.23 -6.67
CA VAL A 456 10.66 -17.90 -7.14
C VAL A 456 11.15 -17.58 -8.55
N LEU A 457 12.37 -17.98 -8.92
CA LEU A 457 12.91 -17.71 -10.24
C LEU A 457 12.09 -18.39 -11.35
N VAL A 458 11.55 -19.59 -11.09
CA VAL A 458 10.68 -20.29 -12.03
C VAL A 458 9.36 -19.55 -12.17
N GLY A 459 8.71 -19.22 -11.05
CA GLY A 459 7.45 -18.47 -11.05
C GLY A 459 7.58 -17.11 -11.72
N LEU A 460 8.65 -16.38 -11.42
CA LEU A 460 8.96 -15.07 -12.00
C LEU A 460 9.21 -15.17 -13.51
N THR A 461 10.01 -16.15 -13.94
CA THR A 461 10.33 -16.34 -15.36
C THR A 461 9.08 -16.68 -16.15
N LEU A 462 8.23 -17.59 -15.64
CA LEU A 462 6.96 -17.92 -16.27
C LEU A 462 6.01 -16.71 -16.32
N SER A 463 5.91 -15.94 -15.23
CA SER A 463 5.13 -14.69 -15.20
C SER A 463 5.59 -13.73 -16.30
N ALA A 464 6.90 -13.50 -16.43
CA ALA A 464 7.48 -12.64 -17.46
C ALA A 464 7.17 -13.14 -18.88
N LEU A 465 7.41 -14.42 -19.14
CA LEU A 465 7.23 -15.03 -20.45
C LEU A 465 5.77 -14.97 -20.91
N PHE A 466 4.83 -15.32 -20.03
CA PHE A 466 3.40 -15.25 -20.35
C PHE A 466 2.92 -13.80 -20.46
N PHE A 467 3.40 -12.90 -19.61
CA PHE A 467 3.08 -11.47 -19.71
C PHE A 467 3.45 -10.92 -21.09
N VAL A 468 4.70 -11.15 -21.52
CA VAL A 468 5.22 -10.66 -22.79
C VAL A 468 4.59 -11.40 -23.96
N GLY A 469 4.64 -12.74 -23.95
CA GLY A 469 4.18 -13.59 -25.05
C GLY A 469 2.70 -13.41 -25.37
N VAL A 470 1.83 -13.46 -24.36
CA VAL A 470 0.38 -13.28 -24.55
C VAL A 470 0.04 -11.83 -24.88
N SER A 471 0.76 -10.85 -24.33
CA SER A 471 0.59 -9.45 -24.74
C SER A 471 0.91 -9.25 -26.22
N LEU A 472 1.98 -9.85 -26.73
CA LEU A 472 2.34 -9.75 -28.15
C LEU A 472 1.36 -10.51 -29.06
N ALA A 473 0.79 -11.62 -28.57
CA ALA A 473 -0.14 -12.45 -29.34
C ALA A 473 -1.59 -11.91 -29.37
N THR A 474 -1.99 -11.03 -28.45
CA THR A 474 -3.38 -10.54 -28.34
C THR A 474 -3.53 -9.10 -28.81
N LYS A 475 -4.78 -8.67 -29.09
CA LYS A 475 -5.05 -7.31 -29.61
C LYS A 475 -4.56 -6.21 -28.65
N PRO A 476 -3.97 -5.11 -29.16
CA PRO A 476 -3.53 -4.00 -28.32
C PRO A 476 -4.72 -3.33 -27.62
N ALA A 477 -4.44 -2.67 -26.49
CA ALA A 477 -5.43 -1.88 -25.77
C ALA A 477 -5.82 -0.62 -26.55
N GLU A 478 -7.05 -0.15 -26.34
CA GLU A 478 -7.54 1.09 -26.93
C GLU A 478 -6.76 2.31 -26.42
N ASP A 479 -6.48 3.26 -27.32
CA ASP A 479 -5.70 4.46 -27.02
C ASP A 479 -6.30 5.28 -25.86
N ILE A 480 -7.63 5.33 -25.72
CA ILE A 480 -8.30 6.04 -24.61
C ILE A 480 -7.94 5.47 -23.23
N ARG A 481 -7.69 4.16 -23.12
CA ARG A 481 -7.23 3.52 -21.87
C ARG A 481 -5.75 3.79 -21.59
N LEU A 482 -4.96 3.97 -22.64
CA LEU A 482 -3.52 4.22 -22.55
C LEU A 482 -3.20 5.69 -22.27
N ALA A 483 -4.07 6.61 -22.69
CA ALA A 483 -3.84 8.05 -22.59
C ALA A 483 -3.51 8.55 -21.17
N PRO A 484 -4.13 8.06 -20.07
CA PRO A 484 -3.74 8.47 -18.72
C PRO A 484 -2.30 8.07 -18.31
N PHE A 485 -1.71 7.07 -18.96
CA PHE A 485 -0.41 6.50 -18.62
C PHE A 485 0.72 6.97 -19.54
N PHE A 486 0.39 7.36 -20.77
CA PHE A 486 1.35 7.69 -21.83
C PHE A 486 1.01 9.05 -22.45
N SER A 487 1.87 10.04 -22.23
CA SER A 487 1.65 11.42 -22.68
C SER A 487 1.51 11.56 -24.19
N ASP A 488 2.29 10.79 -24.96
CA ASP A 488 2.20 10.81 -26.42
C ASP A 488 0.88 10.23 -26.94
N VAL A 489 0.30 9.25 -26.23
CA VAL A 489 -1.04 8.75 -26.56
C VAL A 489 -2.09 9.78 -26.16
N ALA A 490 -1.93 10.43 -25.01
CA ALA A 490 -2.81 11.52 -24.60
C ALA A 490 -2.82 12.68 -25.60
N GLU A 491 -1.68 13.05 -26.17
CA GLU A 491 -1.61 14.06 -27.22
C GLU A 491 -2.35 13.64 -28.49
N ARG A 492 -2.29 12.35 -28.88
CA ARG A 492 -3.06 11.85 -30.03
C ARG A 492 -4.57 11.80 -29.78
N VAL A 493 -4.99 11.45 -28.56
CA VAL A 493 -6.40 11.31 -28.20
C VAL A 493 -7.04 12.67 -27.87
N PHE A 494 -6.32 13.56 -27.19
CA PHE A 494 -6.85 14.83 -26.65
C PHE A 494 -6.24 16.09 -27.28
N GLY A 495 -5.30 15.96 -28.23
CA GLY A 495 -4.55 17.10 -28.80
C GLY A 495 -5.38 18.11 -29.58
N GLY A 496 -6.67 17.83 -29.84
CA GLY A 496 -7.60 18.75 -30.50
C GLY A 496 -7.92 20.03 -29.71
N GLY A 497 -7.47 20.14 -28.46
CA GLY A 497 -7.79 21.27 -27.59
C GLY A 497 -9.25 21.24 -27.10
N ILE A 498 -9.57 22.14 -26.17
CA ILE A 498 -10.94 22.29 -25.67
C ILE A 498 -11.73 23.09 -26.72
N PRO A 499 -12.94 22.65 -27.10
CA PRO A 499 -13.84 23.46 -27.91
C PRO A 499 -14.00 24.87 -27.32
N PRO A 500 -13.96 25.94 -28.12
CA PRO A 500 -14.10 27.30 -27.61
C PRO A 500 -15.48 27.49 -26.96
N VAL A 501 -15.50 27.93 -25.71
CA VAL A 501 -16.72 28.19 -24.94
C VAL A 501 -17.09 29.68 -25.02
N ASP A 502 -18.37 29.99 -25.29
CA ASP A 502 -18.87 31.36 -25.22
C ASP A 502 -19.07 31.82 -23.77
N LYS A 503 -18.01 32.44 -23.22
CA LYS A 503 -17.99 32.94 -21.85
C LYS A 503 -18.97 34.09 -21.58
N LYS A 504 -19.56 34.69 -22.62
CA LYS A 504 -20.51 35.81 -22.49
C LYS A 504 -21.96 35.35 -22.42
N SER A 505 -22.24 34.08 -22.71
CA SER A 505 -23.58 33.54 -22.62
C SER A 505 -24.11 33.60 -21.17
N SER A 506 -25.39 33.94 -20.99
CA SER A 506 -26.02 33.95 -19.66
C SER A 506 -25.94 32.58 -19.01
N ARG A 507 -26.05 31.53 -19.82
CA ARG A 507 -25.94 30.12 -19.42
C ARG A 507 -24.59 29.79 -18.78
N TYR A 508 -23.49 30.19 -19.41
CA TYR A 508 -22.15 29.95 -18.89
C TYR A 508 -21.92 30.65 -17.55
N GLN A 509 -22.37 31.90 -17.43
CA GLN A 509 -22.26 32.69 -16.19
C GLN A 509 -23.06 32.05 -15.05
N ASP A 510 -24.27 31.57 -15.34
CA ASP A 510 -25.13 30.89 -14.36
C ASP A 510 -24.50 29.59 -13.84
N ILE A 511 -24.02 28.71 -14.73
CA ILE A 511 -23.41 27.43 -14.32
C ILE A 511 -22.14 27.65 -13.49
N ILE A 512 -21.27 28.58 -13.89
CA ILE A 512 -20.01 28.81 -13.19
C ILE A 512 -20.20 29.42 -11.81
N ALA A 513 -21.24 30.23 -11.60
CA ALA A 513 -21.56 30.80 -10.31
C ALA A 513 -21.85 29.72 -9.23
N HIS A 514 -22.30 28.55 -9.66
CA HIS A 514 -22.64 27.42 -8.80
C HIS A 514 -21.51 26.36 -8.69
N ILE A 515 -20.36 26.58 -9.34
CA ILE A 515 -19.19 25.71 -9.15
C ILE A 515 -18.55 26.05 -7.80
N GLU A 516 -18.69 25.15 -6.84
CA GLU A 516 -17.98 25.25 -5.57
C GLU A 516 -16.49 24.99 -5.80
N SER A 517 -15.64 25.93 -5.39
CA SER A 517 -14.19 25.82 -5.49
C SER A 517 -13.54 25.86 -4.12
N LYS A 518 -12.76 24.81 -3.80
CA LYS A 518 -11.92 24.75 -2.61
C LYS A 518 -10.48 24.49 -2.99
N ILE A 519 -9.59 25.44 -2.70
CA ILE A 519 -8.16 25.28 -2.95
C ILE A 519 -7.52 24.49 -1.81
N SER A 520 -6.83 23.39 -2.13
CA SER A 520 -6.00 22.64 -1.19
C SER A 520 -4.60 22.46 -1.75
N GLY A 521 -3.65 23.25 -1.22
CA GLY A 521 -2.26 23.22 -1.67
C GLY A 521 -2.10 23.64 -3.13
N LYS A 522 -1.65 22.71 -3.98
CA LYS A 522 -1.38 22.94 -5.42
C LYS A 522 -2.53 22.55 -6.35
N ARG A 523 -3.63 22.02 -5.80
CA ARG A 523 -4.83 21.65 -6.56
C ARG A 523 -6.05 22.41 -6.04
N ALA A 524 -7.02 22.61 -6.91
CA ALA A 524 -8.36 23.08 -6.55
C ALA A 524 -9.32 21.90 -6.67
N HIS A 525 -10.27 21.79 -5.75
CA HIS A 525 -11.41 20.88 -5.87
C HIS A 525 -12.59 21.70 -6.40
N LEU A 526 -13.06 21.35 -7.59
CA LEU A 526 -14.23 21.94 -8.22
C LEU A 526 -15.38 20.93 -8.12
N ASN A 527 -16.53 21.35 -7.60
CA ASN A 527 -17.72 20.54 -7.54
C ASN A 527 -18.91 21.29 -8.16
N LEU A 528 -19.77 20.55 -8.85
CA LEU A 528 -21.01 21.05 -9.44
C LEU A 528 -22.09 19.97 -9.25
N ILE A 529 -23.21 20.35 -8.66
CA ILE A 529 -24.38 19.48 -8.48
C ILE A 529 -25.41 19.84 -9.54
N VAL A 530 -25.85 18.83 -10.27
CA VAL A 530 -26.86 18.94 -11.34
C VAL A 530 -28.11 18.21 -10.88
N ASP A 531 -29.20 18.95 -10.71
CA ASP A 531 -30.52 18.42 -10.40
C ASP A 531 -31.21 17.99 -11.70
N LEU A 532 -31.91 16.86 -11.67
CA LEU A 532 -32.64 16.30 -12.80
C LEU A 532 -34.14 16.54 -12.62
N ALA A 533 -34.78 17.03 -13.68
CA ALA A 533 -36.23 17.20 -13.72
C ALA A 533 -36.83 16.55 -14.98
N PRO A 534 -38.01 15.92 -14.90
CA PRO A 534 -38.67 15.40 -16.09
C PRO A 534 -39.14 16.55 -17.00
N VAL A 535 -38.91 16.41 -18.30
CA VAL A 535 -39.38 17.35 -19.34
C VAL A 535 -40.90 17.20 -19.43
N ARG A 536 -41.70 18.20 -19.05
CA ARG A 536 -43.17 18.12 -19.23
C ARG A 536 -43.52 18.03 -20.72
N ALA A 537 -43.95 16.85 -21.17
CA ALA A 537 -44.56 16.60 -22.46
C ALA A 537 -45.96 16.02 -22.26
N ASP A 538 -46.92 16.52 -23.04
CA ASP A 538 -48.35 16.25 -22.95
C ASP A 538 -48.68 14.75 -22.93
N GLY A 539 -49.14 14.24 -21.78
CA GLY A 539 -49.90 12.99 -21.68
C GLY A 539 -49.12 11.67 -21.54
N ALA A 540 -47.78 11.66 -21.55
CA ALA A 540 -47.00 10.45 -21.31
C ALA A 540 -46.59 10.31 -19.84
N ALA A 541 -46.65 9.08 -19.29
CA ALA A 541 -46.09 8.77 -17.97
C ALA A 541 -44.59 9.03 -17.99
N MET A 542 -44.13 10.04 -17.25
CA MET A 542 -42.73 10.44 -17.17
C MET A 542 -41.95 9.43 -16.33
N PRO A 543 -40.71 9.09 -16.71
CA PRO A 543 -39.85 8.33 -15.82
C PRO A 543 -39.56 9.17 -14.56
N GLU A 544 -40.01 8.70 -13.39
CA GLU A 544 -39.73 9.35 -12.09
C GLU A 544 -38.24 9.26 -11.71
N GLU A 545 -37.49 8.32 -12.29
CA GLU A 545 -36.10 8.03 -11.94
C GLU A 545 -35.23 7.72 -13.17
N LEU A 546 -34.04 8.32 -13.23
CA LEU A 546 -33.04 8.07 -14.29
C LEU A 546 -32.44 6.67 -14.15
N LYS A 547 -32.63 5.84 -15.19
CA LYS A 547 -31.90 4.57 -15.33
C LYS A 547 -30.44 4.85 -15.67
N TRP A 548 -29.59 4.80 -14.65
CA TRP A 548 -28.19 5.21 -14.72
C TRP A 548 -27.36 4.49 -15.79
N GLU A 549 -27.41 3.16 -15.86
CA GLU A 549 -26.58 2.40 -16.81
C GLU A 549 -26.93 2.67 -18.28
N PRO A 550 -28.22 2.64 -18.70
CA PRO A 550 -28.62 3.07 -20.03
C PRO A 550 -28.17 4.51 -20.36
N PHE A 551 -28.32 5.44 -19.42
CA PHE A 551 -27.89 6.83 -19.60
C PHE A 551 -26.39 6.94 -19.86
N VAL A 552 -25.56 6.33 -19.00
CA VAL A 552 -24.10 6.34 -19.16
C VAL A 552 -23.68 5.68 -20.47
N LYS A 553 -24.35 4.60 -20.89
CA LYS A 553 -24.09 3.97 -22.17
C LYS A 553 -24.36 4.93 -23.32
N LYS A 554 -25.50 5.61 -23.31
CA LYS A 554 -25.89 6.57 -24.35
C LYS A 554 -24.96 7.78 -24.40
N LEU A 555 -24.60 8.35 -23.24
CA LEU A 555 -23.65 9.46 -23.13
C LEU A 555 -22.32 9.14 -23.82
N LYS A 556 -21.80 7.93 -23.65
CA LYS A 556 -20.56 7.47 -24.30
C LYS A 556 -20.70 7.21 -25.79
N GLU A 557 -21.88 6.80 -26.25
CA GLU A 557 -22.17 6.63 -27.68
C GLU A 557 -22.24 7.99 -28.39
N MET A 558 -22.78 9.01 -27.73
CA MET A 558 -22.88 10.38 -28.25
C MET A 558 -21.54 11.13 -28.16
N HIS A 559 -20.79 10.95 -27.06
CA HIS A 559 -19.59 11.70 -26.76
C HIS A 559 -18.43 10.76 -26.41
N THR A 560 -17.47 10.62 -27.34
CA THR A 560 -16.39 9.61 -27.27
C THR A 560 -15.34 9.87 -26.18
N LEU A 561 -15.31 11.06 -25.58
CA LEU A 561 -14.41 11.41 -24.48
C LEU A 561 -14.88 10.85 -23.12
N TRP A 562 -16.13 10.37 -23.03
CA TRP A 562 -16.63 9.76 -21.82
C TRP A 562 -16.15 8.31 -21.68
N PHE A 563 -15.53 8.04 -20.55
CA PHE A 563 -14.88 6.78 -20.25
C PHE A 563 -15.28 6.27 -18.85
N THR A 564 -15.52 4.97 -18.77
CA THR A 564 -15.89 4.27 -17.53
C THR A 564 -14.72 3.40 -17.09
N PRO A 565 -13.77 3.94 -16.30
CA PRO A 565 -12.57 3.21 -15.92
C PRO A 565 -12.86 1.99 -15.05
N THR A 566 -13.80 2.11 -14.10
CA THR A 566 -14.04 1.13 -13.03
C THR A 566 -15.52 0.76 -12.91
N GLY A 567 -16.25 0.79 -14.03
CA GLY A 567 -17.69 0.54 -14.09
C GLY A 567 -18.52 1.79 -14.38
N SER A 568 -19.84 1.64 -14.42
CA SER A 568 -20.80 2.71 -14.75
C SER A 568 -20.99 3.73 -13.63
N HIS A 569 -20.66 3.40 -12.38
CA HIS A 569 -20.88 4.27 -11.21
C HIS A 569 -20.01 5.52 -11.17
N ILE A 570 -18.83 5.47 -11.81
CA ILE A 570 -17.92 6.61 -11.92
C ILE A 570 -17.51 6.73 -13.38
N VAL A 571 -17.88 7.85 -13.99
CA VAL A 571 -17.60 8.15 -15.39
C VAL A 571 -16.68 9.36 -15.45
N TYR A 572 -15.68 9.33 -16.32
CA TYR A 572 -14.77 10.45 -16.54
C TYR A 572 -14.91 10.97 -17.96
N ARG A 573 -14.98 12.28 -18.10
CA ARG A 573 -14.76 12.95 -19.38
C ARG A 573 -13.27 13.24 -19.51
N LEU A 574 -12.56 12.39 -20.26
CA LEU A 574 -11.12 12.49 -20.40
C LEU A 574 -10.76 13.58 -21.42
N SER A 575 -10.12 14.64 -20.95
CA SER A 575 -9.65 15.73 -21.82
C SER A 575 -8.13 15.98 -21.71
N GLN A 576 -7.46 15.27 -20.81
CA GLN A 576 -6.02 15.38 -20.57
C GLN A 576 -5.47 14.13 -19.88
N ALA A 577 -4.15 13.96 -19.88
CA ALA A 577 -3.49 12.83 -19.21
C ALA A 577 -3.66 12.84 -17.68
N ASP A 578 -3.75 14.03 -17.07
CA ASP A 578 -4.03 14.16 -15.63
C ASP A 578 -5.51 13.83 -15.36
N MET A 579 -5.76 12.56 -15.08
CA MET A 579 -7.12 12.04 -14.88
C MET A 579 -7.80 12.61 -13.63
N LEU A 580 -7.03 13.12 -12.64
CA LEU A 580 -7.61 13.84 -11.50
C LEU A 580 -8.19 15.19 -11.90
N ALA A 581 -7.59 15.84 -12.89
CA ALA A 581 -8.06 17.11 -13.39
C ALA A 581 -9.25 16.93 -14.35
N CYS A 582 -9.45 15.76 -14.94
CA CYS A 582 -10.61 15.46 -15.79
C CYS A 582 -11.94 15.52 -15.01
N VAL A 583 -13.03 15.89 -15.70
CA VAL A 583 -14.36 15.94 -15.08
C VAL A 583 -14.83 14.53 -14.75
N LYS A 584 -15.13 14.29 -13.48
CA LYS A 584 -15.69 13.05 -12.95
C LYS A 584 -17.17 13.23 -12.69
N MET A 585 -17.99 12.35 -13.25
CA MET A 585 -19.42 12.24 -13.04
C MET A 585 -19.75 11.02 -12.18
N VAL A 586 -20.60 11.23 -11.16
CA VAL A 586 -21.13 10.19 -10.28
C VAL A 586 -22.62 10.43 -10.09
N ARG A 587 -23.38 9.34 -9.93
CA ARG A 587 -24.79 9.41 -9.52
C ARG A 587 -24.88 9.96 -8.09
N GLY A 588 -25.62 11.05 -7.91
CA GLY A 588 -25.92 11.61 -6.60
C GLY A 588 -27.07 10.87 -5.90
N ASP A 589 -27.74 11.58 -5.00
CA ASP A 589 -29.00 11.13 -4.40
C ASP A 589 -30.14 11.11 -5.45
N GLU A 590 -31.39 10.87 -5.04
CA GLU A 590 -32.55 10.79 -5.95
C GLU A 590 -32.58 11.98 -6.93
N ASN A 591 -32.50 11.69 -8.23
CA ASN A 591 -32.49 12.66 -9.33
C ASN A 591 -31.36 13.72 -9.31
N GLN A 592 -30.15 13.34 -8.88
CA GLN A 592 -28.97 14.21 -8.98
C GLN A 592 -27.80 13.57 -9.72
N ILE A 593 -27.01 14.41 -10.39
CA ILE A 593 -25.70 14.08 -10.95
C ILE A 593 -24.66 15.00 -10.31
N TRP A 594 -23.59 14.41 -9.77
CA TRP A 594 -22.50 15.17 -9.16
C TRP A 594 -21.29 15.16 -10.09
N LEU A 595 -20.82 16.35 -10.44
CA LEU A 595 -19.61 16.59 -11.22
C LEU A 595 -18.51 17.09 -10.30
N SER A 596 -17.31 16.55 -10.47
CA SER A 596 -16.14 16.96 -9.68
C SER A 596 -14.86 16.92 -10.52
N ALA A 597 -13.92 17.83 -10.25
CA ALA A 597 -12.60 17.82 -10.86
C ALA A 597 -11.56 18.34 -9.85
N GLU A 598 -10.33 17.82 -9.92
CA GLU A 598 -9.23 18.24 -9.04
C GLU A 598 -8.05 18.85 -9.84
N PRO A 599 -8.25 19.92 -10.63
CA PRO A 599 -7.18 20.49 -11.44
C PRO A 599 -6.05 21.08 -10.59
N ARG A 600 -4.88 21.29 -11.20
CA ARG A 600 -3.85 22.14 -10.60
C ARG A 600 -4.39 23.56 -10.45
N SER A 601 -4.00 24.28 -9.39
CA SER A 601 -4.54 25.62 -9.10
C SER A 601 -4.40 26.60 -10.28
N GLU A 602 -3.32 26.47 -11.06
CA GLU A 602 -3.04 27.27 -12.27
C GLU A 602 -4.00 26.96 -13.45
N GLN A 603 -4.64 25.79 -13.46
CA GLN A 603 -5.54 25.32 -14.52
C GLN A 603 -7.02 25.47 -14.14
N CYS A 604 -7.33 26.11 -13.02
CA CYS A 604 -8.69 26.21 -12.47
C CYS A 604 -9.69 26.81 -13.48
N GLU A 605 -9.34 27.93 -14.11
CA GLU A 605 -10.21 28.59 -15.10
C GLU A 605 -10.46 27.72 -16.33
N ARG A 606 -9.41 27.07 -16.84
CA ARG A 606 -9.54 26.10 -17.94
C ARG A 606 -10.48 24.94 -17.55
N GLN A 607 -10.45 24.50 -16.29
CA GLN A 607 -11.27 23.39 -15.84
C GLN A 607 -12.74 23.77 -15.61
N LYS A 608 -13.04 25.04 -15.35
CA LYS A 608 -14.43 25.54 -15.35
C LYS A 608 -15.05 25.44 -16.74
N ASP A 609 -14.27 25.79 -17.79
CA ASP A 609 -14.70 25.62 -19.18
C ASP A 609 -15.06 24.14 -19.49
N GLU A 610 -14.24 23.20 -19.00
CA GLU A 610 -14.47 21.76 -19.17
C GLU A 610 -15.69 21.25 -18.39
N LEU A 611 -15.94 21.77 -17.18
CA LEU A 611 -17.14 21.44 -16.40
C LEU A 611 -18.41 21.93 -17.10
N PHE A 612 -18.37 23.12 -17.70
CA PHE A 612 -19.46 23.63 -18.50
C PHE A 612 -19.74 22.75 -19.72
N LEU A 613 -18.71 22.38 -20.49
CA LEU A 613 -18.88 21.46 -21.63
C LEU A 613 -19.42 20.09 -21.20
N ALA A 614 -18.91 19.56 -20.09
CA ALA A 614 -19.43 18.30 -19.55
C ALA A 614 -20.91 18.41 -19.16
N TYR A 615 -21.36 19.55 -18.62
CA TYR A 615 -22.75 19.82 -18.32
C TYR A 615 -23.62 19.80 -19.60
N GLU A 616 -23.18 20.46 -20.67
CA GLU A 616 -23.91 20.48 -21.95
C GLU A 616 -24.03 19.08 -22.55
N GLU A 617 -22.94 18.31 -22.59
CA GLU A 617 -22.95 16.93 -23.09
C GLU A 617 -23.85 16.01 -22.27
N ILE A 618 -23.93 16.22 -20.95
CA ILE A 618 -24.85 15.48 -20.06
C ILE A 618 -26.30 15.84 -20.35
N GLU A 619 -26.61 17.13 -20.51
CA GLU A 619 -27.95 17.58 -20.82
C GLU A 619 -28.43 17.05 -22.17
N ASP A 620 -27.59 17.10 -23.20
CA ASP A 620 -27.88 16.54 -24.53
C ASP A 620 -28.26 15.05 -24.43
N ALA A 621 -27.52 14.30 -23.63
CA ALA A 621 -27.82 12.88 -23.38
C ALA A 621 -29.09 12.68 -22.53
N LEU A 622 -29.40 13.56 -21.57
CA LEU A 622 -30.60 13.47 -20.73
C LEU A 622 -31.90 13.72 -21.51
N LEU A 623 -31.86 14.57 -22.54
CA LEU A 623 -33.02 14.86 -23.39
C LEU A 623 -33.57 13.60 -24.06
N GLU A 624 -32.71 12.64 -24.43
CA GLU A 624 -33.15 11.35 -24.98
C GLU A 624 -33.92 10.49 -23.97
N PHE A 625 -33.77 10.76 -22.67
CA PHE A 625 -34.49 10.09 -21.59
C PHE A 625 -35.66 10.92 -21.06
N GLY A 626 -36.01 12.03 -21.72
CA GLY A 626 -37.10 12.91 -21.30
C GLY A 626 -36.80 13.69 -20.02
N MET A 627 -35.53 13.97 -19.74
CA MET A 627 -35.10 14.73 -18.57
C MET A 627 -34.31 15.98 -18.97
N THR A 628 -34.39 17.01 -18.13
CA THR A 628 -33.58 18.23 -18.20
C THR A 628 -32.66 18.33 -16.99
N ALA A 629 -31.52 18.97 -17.18
CA ALA A 629 -30.59 19.34 -16.12
C ALA A 629 -30.86 20.79 -15.66
N SER A 630 -30.77 21.03 -14.35
CA SER A 630 -30.69 22.38 -13.78
C SER A 630 -29.61 22.42 -12.71
N VAL A 631 -28.96 23.56 -12.52
CA VAL A 631 -27.97 23.72 -11.45
C VAL A 631 -28.66 24.07 -10.14
N ARG A 632 -28.18 23.49 -9.04
CA ARG A 632 -28.76 23.68 -7.70
C ARG A 632 -28.48 25.11 -7.19
N THR A 633 -29.53 25.90 -7.03
CA THR A 633 -29.50 27.25 -6.41
C THR A 633 -29.16 27.22 -4.93
#